data_AF-A0A0N1LTU8-F1
#
_entry.id   AF-A0A0N1LTU8-F1
#
_cell.length_a   1.000
_cell.length_b   1.000
_cell.length_c   1.000
_cell.angle_alpha   90.00
_cell.angle_beta   90.00
_cell.angle_gamma   90.00
#
_symmetry.space_group_name_H-M   'P 1'
#
loop_
_entity.id
_entity.type
_entity.pdbx_description
1 polymer ?
#
loop_
_entity_poly.entity_id
_entity_poly.type
_entity_poly.pdbx_seq_one_letter_code
_entity_poly.pdbx_strand_id
1 'polypeptide(L)'
;MDADIETHDLGVRTIRSRYYREAAAWDCLIKAFKSRPANQLTLNLPIALAKLLGHDDIGYYSNEIPNDIRASAIAEVLTFDVDEIAKLISMLPDDEDFQRPSVSYSLMPLFGQSSESARVLSAIRDSDKFAPSVRQVARGLFEWCQRDPIRWRFWRRDSGKIL
;
A
#
# COMPACT_ATOMS: atom_id res chain seq x y z
N MET A 1 1.01 22.11 -12.43
CA MET A 1 0.78 21.07 -11.39
C MET A 1 0.64 19.69 -12.04
N ASP A 2 -0.02 19.59 -13.20
CA ASP A 2 -0.22 18.30 -13.90
C ASP A 2 1.06 17.67 -14.49
N ALA A 3 1.99 18.47 -15.03
CA ALA A 3 3.23 17.95 -15.63
C ALA A 3 4.14 17.21 -14.63
N ASP A 4 4.13 17.61 -13.35
CA ASP A 4 4.92 16.96 -12.30
C ASP A 4 4.33 15.60 -11.90
N ILE A 5 2.99 15.50 -11.91
CA ILE A 5 2.26 14.26 -11.62
C ILE A 5 2.42 13.27 -12.77
N GLU A 6 2.33 13.72 -14.02
CA GLU A 6 2.59 12.90 -15.20
C GLU A 6 4.04 12.39 -15.24
N THR A 7 5.01 13.26 -14.90
CA THR A 7 6.42 12.90 -14.81
C THR A 7 6.66 11.88 -13.70
N HIS A 8 6.01 12.04 -12.54
CA HIS A 8 6.04 11.05 -11.47
C HIS A 8 5.48 9.70 -11.95
N ASP A 9 4.32 9.71 -12.60
CA ASP A 9 3.67 8.49 -13.07
C ASP A 9 4.52 7.73 -14.09
N LEU A 10 5.08 8.46 -15.05
CA LEU A 10 5.99 7.92 -16.04
C LEU A 10 7.24 7.34 -15.36
N GLY A 11 7.82 8.05 -14.39
CA GLY A 11 8.96 7.58 -13.61
C GLY A 11 8.68 6.25 -12.91
N VAL A 12 7.55 6.14 -12.20
CA VAL A 12 7.14 4.89 -11.54
C VAL A 12 6.97 3.75 -12.55
N ARG A 13 6.31 4.01 -13.69
CA ARG A 13 6.13 3.01 -14.76
C ARG A 13 7.46 2.59 -15.39
N THR A 14 8.37 3.53 -15.65
CA THR A 14 9.69 3.23 -16.20
C THR A 14 10.52 2.39 -15.24
N ILE A 15 10.56 2.75 -13.95
CA ILE A 15 11.26 1.98 -12.92
C ILE A 15 10.73 0.54 -12.88
N ARG A 16 9.40 0.38 -12.82
CA ARG A 16 8.76 -0.95 -12.74
C ARG A 16 8.90 -1.78 -14.01
N SER A 17 9.00 -1.18 -15.18
CA SER A 17 9.10 -1.94 -16.45
C SER A 17 10.53 -2.34 -16.78
N ARG A 18 11.52 -1.54 -16.39
CA ARG A 18 12.92 -1.73 -16.80
C ARG A 18 13.84 -2.20 -15.68
N TYR A 19 13.56 -1.83 -14.43
CA TYR A 19 14.49 -1.99 -13.31
C TYR A 19 13.89 -2.80 -12.14
N TYR A 20 12.76 -3.48 -12.33
CA TYR A 20 12.09 -4.25 -11.28
C TYR A 20 12.94 -5.36 -10.66
N ARG A 21 13.99 -5.81 -11.35
CA ARG A 21 14.97 -6.80 -10.86
C ARG A 21 16.13 -6.19 -10.09
N GLU A 22 16.12 -4.88 -9.84
CA GLU A 22 17.18 -4.18 -9.10
C GLU A 22 16.67 -3.77 -7.73
N ALA A 23 17.42 -4.08 -6.66
CA ALA A 23 17.05 -3.67 -5.30
C ALA A 23 16.90 -2.15 -5.18
N ALA A 24 17.83 -1.40 -5.79
CA ALA A 24 17.81 0.06 -5.79
C ALA A 24 16.53 0.66 -6.39
N ALA A 25 15.85 -0.04 -7.32
CA ALA A 25 14.58 0.40 -7.87
C ALA A 25 13.46 0.38 -6.81
N TRP A 26 13.39 -0.68 -6.02
CA TRP A 26 12.41 -0.81 -4.94
C TRP A 26 12.70 0.16 -3.80
N ASP A 27 13.96 0.28 -3.39
CA ASP A 27 14.39 1.24 -2.38
C ASP A 27 14.03 2.67 -2.82
N CYS A 28 14.23 3.00 -4.10
CA CYS A 28 13.86 4.29 -4.67
C CYS A 28 12.35 4.56 -4.55
N LEU A 29 11.51 3.59 -4.92
CA LEU A 29 10.05 3.72 -4.86
C LEU A 29 9.55 3.83 -3.41
N ILE A 30 10.06 2.99 -2.50
CA ILE A 30 9.68 3.00 -1.08
C ILE A 30 10.12 4.32 -0.43
N LYS A 31 11.35 4.76 -0.69
CA LYS A 31 11.86 6.05 -0.20
C LYS A 31 11.03 7.21 -0.74
N ALA A 32 10.69 7.20 -2.02
CA ALA A 32 9.84 8.23 -2.62
C ALA A 32 8.46 8.28 -1.94
N PHE A 33 7.85 7.11 -1.67
CA PHE A 33 6.59 7.04 -0.93
C PHE A 33 6.69 7.64 0.47
N LYS A 34 7.74 7.26 1.22
CA LYS A 34 7.95 7.74 2.60
C LYS A 34 8.22 9.25 2.63
N SER A 35 9.12 9.75 1.77
CA SER A 35 9.60 11.13 1.85
C SER A 35 8.69 12.17 1.21
N ARG A 36 7.89 11.80 0.21
CA ARG A 36 7.04 12.76 -0.52
C ARG A 36 5.67 12.90 0.14
N PRO A 37 5.06 14.10 0.13
CA PRO A 37 3.67 14.28 0.52
C PRO A 37 2.72 13.61 -0.48
N ALA A 38 1.51 13.25 -0.03
CA ALA A 38 0.51 12.54 -0.83
C ALA A 38 0.18 13.25 -2.16
N ASN A 39 0.10 14.58 -2.16
CA ASN A 39 -0.21 15.40 -3.33
C ASN A 39 0.92 15.46 -4.39
N GLN A 40 2.08 14.84 -4.12
CA GLN A 40 3.20 14.70 -5.06
C GLN A 40 3.38 13.25 -5.55
N LEU A 41 2.42 12.37 -5.21
CA LEU A 41 2.44 10.96 -5.54
C LEU A 41 1.22 10.61 -6.41
N THR A 42 1.40 9.66 -7.32
CA THR A 42 0.30 9.03 -8.05
C THR A 42 -0.03 7.68 -7.43
N LEU A 43 -1.28 7.22 -7.60
CA LEU A 43 -1.73 5.92 -7.13
C LEU A 43 -0.97 4.73 -7.73
N ASN A 44 -0.27 4.93 -8.86
CA ASN A 44 0.57 3.87 -9.45
C ASN A 44 1.71 3.43 -8.54
N LEU A 45 2.21 4.30 -7.66
CA LEU A 45 3.24 3.93 -6.70
C LEU A 45 2.70 2.98 -5.61
N PRO A 46 1.66 3.32 -4.83
CA PRO A 46 1.11 2.39 -3.85
C PRO A 46 0.55 1.12 -4.49
N ILE A 47 -0.03 1.18 -5.70
CA ILE A 47 -0.43 -0.03 -6.45
C ILE A 47 0.79 -0.93 -6.73
N ALA A 48 1.95 -0.36 -7.05
CA ALA A 48 3.18 -1.14 -7.25
C ALA A 48 3.63 -1.85 -5.96
N LEU A 49 3.53 -1.16 -4.81
CA LEU A 49 3.87 -1.74 -3.51
C LEU A 49 2.86 -2.83 -3.11
N ALA A 50 1.57 -2.64 -3.40
CA ALA A 50 0.56 -3.68 -3.20
C ALA A 50 0.83 -4.93 -4.06
N LYS A 51 1.24 -4.75 -5.32
CA LYS A 51 1.67 -5.86 -6.19
C LYS A 51 2.93 -6.56 -5.70
N LEU A 52 3.87 -5.82 -5.10
CA LEU A 52 5.07 -6.38 -4.49
C LEU A 52 4.71 -7.34 -3.34
N LEU A 53 3.82 -6.89 -2.44
CA LEU A 53 3.27 -7.70 -1.35
C LEU A 53 2.44 -8.89 -1.86
N GLY A 54 1.84 -8.73 -3.02
CA GLY A 54 1.08 -9.75 -3.72
C GLY A 54 -0.43 -9.59 -3.56
N HIS A 55 -1.12 -9.64 -4.69
CA HIS A 55 -2.56 -9.45 -4.79
C HIS A 55 -3.11 -10.32 -5.92
N ASP A 56 -4.21 -11.05 -5.67
CA ASP A 56 -4.74 -12.01 -6.64
C ASP A 56 -5.27 -11.34 -7.91
N ASP A 57 -5.96 -10.20 -7.80
CA ASP A 57 -6.59 -9.56 -8.97
C ASP A 57 -5.66 -8.71 -9.84
N ILE A 58 -4.80 -7.90 -9.23
CA ILE A 58 -3.85 -7.04 -9.97
C ILE A 58 -2.52 -7.76 -10.25
N GLY A 59 -2.43 -9.02 -9.84
CA GLY A 59 -1.25 -9.87 -9.93
C GLY A 59 -0.16 -9.52 -8.91
N TYR A 60 0.92 -10.27 -9.00
CA TYR A 60 2.08 -10.15 -8.12
C TYR A 60 3.35 -10.49 -8.91
N TYR A 61 4.48 -9.95 -8.49
CA TYR A 61 5.76 -10.06 -9.22
C TYR A 61 6.50 -11.38 -8.99
N SER A 62 5.81 -12.44 -8.56
CA SER A 62 6.47 -13.72 -8.27
C SER A 62 7.08 -14.32 -9.53
N ASN A 63 8.29 -14.85 -9.39
CA ASN A 63 9.16 -15.34 -10.47
C ASN A 63 9.62 -14.27 -11.47
N GLU A 64 9.14 -13.03 -11.39
CA GLU A 64 9.66 -11.91 -12.18
C GLU A 64 10.87 -11.26 -11.48
N ILE A 65 10.76 -11.03 -10.17
CA ILE A 65 11.81 -10.45 -9.32
C ILE A 65 12.58 -11.58 -8.59
N PRO A 66 13.92 -11.52 -8.52
CA PRO A 66 14.70 -12.40 -7.64
C PRO A 66 14.19 -12.39 -6.19
N ASN A 67 14.12 -13.57 -5.57
CA ASN A 67 13.48 -13.74 -4.26
C ASN A 67 14.14 -12.93 -3.15
N ASP A 68 15.46 -12.80 -3.17
CA ASP A 68 16.25 -11.99 -2.24
C ASP A 68 15.89 -10.50 -2.34
N ILE A 69 15.78 -9.99 -3.57
CA ILE A 69 15.40 -8.60 -3.83
C ILE A 69 13.96 -8.35 -3.39
N ARG A 70 13.04 -9.25 -3.76
CA ARG A 70 11.62 -9.13 -3.39
C ARG A 70 11.45 -9.22 -1.87
N ALA A 71 12.11 -10.17 -1.19
CA ALA A 71 12.00 -10.35 0.24
C ALA A 71 12.50 -9.11 1.01
N SER A 72 13.61 -8.51 0.57
CA SER A 72 14.13 -7.27 1.16
C SER A 72 13.14 -6.12 1.02
N ALA A 73 12.59 -5.91 -0.18
CA ALA A 73 11.62 -4.85 -0.43
C ALA A 73 10.31 -5.07 0.33
N ILE A 74 9.82 -6.32 0.42
CA ILE A 74 8.65 -6.67 1.24
C ILE A 74 8.91 -6.33 2.71
N ALA A 75 10.07 -6.71 3.25
CA ALA A 75 10.41 -6.44 4.65
C ALA A 75 10.35 -4.94 4.96
N GLU A 76 10.80 -4.07 4.05
CA GLU A 76 10.68 -2.61 4.19
C GLU A 76 9.24 -2.09 4.14
N VAL A 77 8.39 -2.65 3.27
CA VAL A 77 6.97 -2.24 3.18
C VAL A 77 6.21 -2.68 4.44
N LEU A 78 6.53 -3.86 4.98
CA LEU A 78 5.92 -4.37 6.22
C LEU A 78 6.23 -3.49 7.44
N THR A 79 7.19 -2.56 7.37
CA THR A 79 7.44 -1.57 8.43
C THR A 79 6.52 -0.35 8.36
N PHE A 80 5.63 -0.23 7.37
CA PHE A 80 4.71 0.90 7.27
C PHE A 80 3.78 0.92 8.49
N ASP A 81 3.69 2.07 9.14
CA ASP A 81 2.91 2.27 10.37
C ASP A 81 1.84 3.36 10.14
N VAL A 82 1.32 3.94 11.23
CA VAL A 82 0.25 4.94 11.26
C VAL A 82 0.37 6.01 10.17
N ASP A 83 1.55 6.61 9.98
CA ASP A 83 1.71 7.73 9.04
C ASP A 83 1.69 7.28 7.57
N GLU A 84 2.34 6.16 7.24
CA GLU A 84 2.28 5.59 5.88
C GLU A 84 0.88 5.10 5.53
N ILE A 85 0.20 4.43 6.46
CA ILE A 85 -1.16 3.92 6.24
C ILE A 85 -2.16 5.07 6.13
N ALA A 86 -2.04 6.12 6.95
CA ALA A 86 -2.87 7.32 6.82
C ALA A 86 -2.62 8.04 5.50
N LYS A 87 -1.36 8.08 5.03
CA LYS A 87 -1.01 8.63 3.70
C LYS A 87 -1.71 7.85 2.60
N LEU A 88 -1.67 6.51 2.62
CA LEU A 88 -2.39 5.66 1.65
C LEU A 88 -3.89 5.97 1.63
N ILE A 89 -4.52 6.07 2.81
CA ILE A 89 -5.95 6.38 2.92
C ILE A 89 -6.25 7.77 2.32
N SER A 90 -5.40 8.77 2.57
CA SER A 90 -5.59 10.13 2.03
C SER A 90 -5.47 10.23 0.50
N MET A 91 -4.90 9.22 -0.14
CA MET A 91 -4.76 9.14 -1.60
C MET A 91 -5.94 8.43 -2.26
N LEU A 92 -6.86 7.83 -1.49
CA LEU A 92 -8.03 7.15 -2.05
C LEU A 92 -9.01 8.18 -2.64
N PRO A 93 -9.73 7.84 -3.73
CA PRO A 93 -10.82 8.67 -4.22
C PRO A 93 -11.98 8.72 -3.22
N ASP A 94 -12.69 9.85 -3.13
CA ASP A 94 -13.71 10.10 -2.10
C ASP A 94 -14.91 9.14 -2.14
N ASP A 95 -15.24 8.58 -3.30
CA ASP A 95 -16.43 7.74 -3.53
C ASP A 95 -16.13 6.24 -3.69
N GLU A 96 -14.89 5.80 -3.42
CA GLU A 96 -14.55 4.39 -3.61
C GLU A 96 -14.86 3.52 -2.39
N ASP A 97 -15.58 2.44 -2.64
CA ASP A 97 -15.72 1.34 -1.70
C ASP A 97 -14.50 0.39 -1.78
N PHE A 98 -14.43 -0.58 -0.86
CA PHE A 98 -13.45 -1.66 -0.90
C PHE A 98 -14.00 -2.90 -1.63
N GLN A 99 -14.83 -2.72 -2.65
CA GLN A 99 -15.33 -3.83 -3.48
C GLN A 99 -14.48 -4.00 -4.73
N ARG A 100 -14.52 -5.20 -5.30
CA ARG A 100 -13.92 -5.44 -6.61
C ARG A 100 -14.77 -4.75 -7.70
N PRO A 101 -14.18 -4.06 -8.70
CA PRO A 101 -12.75 -3.86 -8.95
C PRO A 101 -12.26 -2.42 -8.62
N SER A 102 -12.27 -2.01 -7.35
CA SER A 102 -11.86 -0.65 -6.94
C SER A 102 -10.34 -0.51 -6.73
N VAL A 103 -9.83 0.73 -6.80
CA VAL A 103 -8.46 1.06 -6.40
C VAL A 103 -8.27 0.79 -4.91
N SER A 104 -9.24 1.18 -4.08
CA SER A 104 -9.22 0.91 -2.64
C SER A 104 -9.05 -0.59 -2.35
N TYR A 105 -9.74 -1.46 -3.11
CA TYR A 105 -9.57 -2.90 -3.02
C TYR A 105 -8.15 -3.35 -3.43
N SER A 106 -7.61 -2.76 -4.50
CA SER A 106 -6.25 -3.04 -5.00
C SER A 106 -5.15 -2.75 -3.97
N LEU A 107 -5.41 -1.86 -3.02
CA LEU A 107 -4.46 -1.49 -1.96
C LEU A 107 -4.63 -2.31 -0.67
N MET A 108 -5.58 -3.25 -0.61
CA MET A 108 -5.83 -4.09 0.57
C MET A 108 -4.60 -4.83 1.12
N PRO A 109 -3.65 -5.33 0.32
CA PRO A 109 -2.42 -5.92 0.84
C PRO A 109 -1.61 -4.97 1.71
N LEU A 110 -1.67 -3.66 1.47
CA LEU A 110 -0.96 -2.66 2.29
C LEU A 110 -1.72 -2.39 3.60
N PHE A 111 -3.05 -2.26 3.54
CA PHE A 111 -3.87 -2.02 4.74
C PHE A 111 -3.87 -3.22 5.70
N GLY A 112 -3.93 -4.44 5.16
CA GLY A 112 -3.98 -5.69 5.91
C GLY A 112 -2.62 -6.38 6.08
N GLN A 113 -1.52 -5.69 5.79
CA GLN A 113 -0.20 -6.31 5.62
C GLN A 113 0.32 -7.08 6.85
N SER A 114 -0.10 -6.73 8.06
CA SER A 114 0.43 -7.32 9.29
C SER A 114 -0.66 -7.61 10.34
N SER A 115 -0.27 -8.35 11.36
CA SER A 115 -1.07 -8.55 12.58
C SER A 115 -1.36 -7.24 13.31
N GLU A 116 -0.52 -6.23 13.13
CA GLU A 116 -0.66 -4.90 13.74
C GLU A 116 -1.66 -4.00 13.01
N SER A 117 -2.15 -4.38 11.83
CA SER A 117 -3.07 -3.55 11.03
C SER A 117 -4.27 -3.03 11.83
N ALA A 118 -4.86 -3.84 12.72
CA ALA A 118 -5.97 -3.39 13.57
C ALA A 118 -5.55 -2.26 14.52
N ARG A 119 -4.37 -2.39 15.15
CA ARG A 119 -3.81 -1.36 16.04
C ARG A 119 -3.54 -0.08 15.25
N VAL A 120 -2.89 -0.19 14.09
CA VAL A 120 -2.58 0.94 13.21
C VAL A 120 -3.85 1.69 12.79
N LEU A 121 -4.87 0.96 12.32
CA LEU A 121 -6.15 1.55 11.90
C LEU A 121 -6.89 2.23 13.06
N SER A 122 -6.87 1.65 14.26
CA SER A 122 -7.45 2.30 15.45
C SER A 122 -6.72 3.59 15.83
N ALA A 123 -5.39 3.60 15.74
CA ALA A 123 -4.58 4.79 16.03
C ALA A 123 -4.88 5.94 15.05
N ILE A 124 -5.10 5.64 13.77
CA ILE A 124 -5.52 6.63 12.77
C ILE A 124 -6.93 7.13 13.09
N ARG A 125 -7.88 6.22 13.34
CA ARG A 125 -9.27 6.54 13.66
C ARG A 125 -9.41 7.51 14.84
N ASP A 126 -8.62 7.30 15.89
CA ASP A 126 -8.76 8.00 17.17
C ASP A 126 -7.88 9.26 17.28
N SER A 127 -7.03 9.54 16.28
CA SER A 127 -6.10 10.67 16.32
C SER A 127 -6.64 11.90 15.60
N ASP A 128 -6.82 13.01 16.31
CA ASP A 128 -7.19 14.32 15.70
C ASP A 128 -6.11 14.91 14.78
N LYS A 129 -4.92 14.27 14.67
CA LYS A 129 -3.87 14.63 13.70
C LYS A 129 -4.36 14.47 12.25
N PHE A 130 -5.26 13.52 12.00
CA PHE A 130 -5.68 13.15 10.64
C PHE A 130 -7.02 13.79 10.26
N ALA A 131 -7.18 14.07 8.97
CA ALA A 131 -8.41 14.64 8.42
C ALA A 131 -9.63 13.75 8.73
N PRO A 132 -10.82 14.32 8.97
CA PRO A 132 -12.03 13.54 9.27
C PRO A 132 -12.33 12.44 8.25
N SER A 133 -12.11 12.68 6.96
CA SER A 133 -12.29 11.68 5.89
C SER A 133 -11.34 10.48 6.06
N VAL A 134 -10.06 10.74 6.36
CA VAL A 134 -9.06 9.69 6.62
C VAL A 134 -9.45 8.85 7.83
N ARG A 135 -9.90 9.49 8.92
CA ARG A 135 -10.35 8.79 10.14
C ARG A 135 -11.59 7.95 9.88
N GLN A 136 -12.50 8.43 9.04
CA GLN A 136 -13.73 7.71 8.68
C GLN A 136 -13.41 6.45 7.87
N VAL A 137 -12.49 6.52 6.91
CA VAL A 137 -12.04 5.34 6.17
C VAL A 137 -11.30 4.36 7.08
N ALA A 138 -10.41 4.86 7.95
CA ALA A 138 -9.71 4.02 8.93
C ALA A 138 -10.69 3.30 9.88
N ARG A 139 -11.78 3.97 10.28
CA ARG A 139 -12.87 3.37 11.05
C ARG A 139 -13.51 2.21 10.31
N GLY A 140 -13.90 2.41 9.04
CA GLY A 140 -14.53 1.36 8.23
C GLY A 140 -13.63 0.13 8.05
N LEU A 141 -12.34 0.35 7.78
CA LEU A 141 -11.35 -0.72 7.70
C LEU A 141 -11.15 -1.43 9.04
N PHE A 142 -11.07 -0.70 10.15
CA PHE A 142 -10.97 -1.27 11.49
C PHE A 142 -12.18 -2.13 11.83
N GLU A 143 -13.39 -1.63 11.58
CA GLU A 143 -14.64 -2.36 11.81
C GLU A 143 -14.70 -3.63 10.96
N TRP A 144 -14.24 -3.58 9.71
CA TRP A 144 -14.12 -4.78 8.88
C TRP A 144 -13.14 -5.79 9.48
N CYS A 145 -11.94 -5.35 9.89
CA CYS A 145 -10.96 -6.21 10.55
C CYS A 145 -11.53 -6.92 11.79
N GLN A 146 -12.37 -6.24 12.58
CA GLN A 146 -13.02 -6.81 13.77
C GLN A 146 -14.17 -7.75 13.41
N ARG A 147 -14.99 -7.38 12.42
CA ARG A 147 -16.18 -8.14 12.01
C ARG A 147 -15.84 -9.43 11.30
N ASP A 148 -14.79 -9.43 10.47
CA ASP A 148 -14.38 -10.59 9.68
C ASP A 148 -12.86 -10.81 9.71
N PRO A 149 -12.31 -11.24 10.87
CA PRO A 149 -10.89 -11.44 11.03
C PRO A 149 -10.33 -12.57 10.15
N ILE A 150 -11.18 -13.52 9.72
CA ILE A 150 -10.77 -14.61 8.84
C ILE A 150 -10.49 -14.06 7.45
N ARG A 151 -11.42 -13.29 6.87
CA ARG A 151 -11.16 -12.63 5.58
C ARG A 151 -10.08 -11.57 5.70
N TRP A 152 -9.94 -10.89 6.84
CA TRP A 152 -8.84 -9.94 7.01
C TRP A 152 -7.46 -10.61 6.95
N ARG A 153 -7.32 -11.82 7.54
CA ARG A 153 -6.07 -12.60 7.51
C ARG A 153 -5.60 -12.96 6.10
N PHE A 154 -6.50 -12.96 5.11
CA PHE A 154 -6.13 -13.14 3.70
C PHE A 154 -5.12 -12.09 3.22
N TRP A 155 -5.16 -10.88 3.76
CA TRP A 155 -4.28 -9.77 3.40
C TRP A 155 -2.96 -9.74 4.17
N ARG A 156 -2.80 -10.59 5.19
CA ARG A 156 -1.57 -10.64 5.98
C ARG A 156 -0.39 -11.12 5.15
N ARG A 157 0.76 -10.49 5.34
CA ARG A 157 2.03 -10.77 4.65
C ARG A 157 3.20 -10.96 5.62
N ASP A 158 3.00 -10.64 6.90
CA ASP A 158 3.96 -10.83 8.00
C ASP A 158 4.09 -12.28 8.51
N SER A 159 3.24 -13.20 8.06
CA SER A 159 3.19 -14.59 8.55
C SER A 159 4.22 -15.54 7.94
N GLY A 160 5.18 -15.04 7.15
CA GLY A 160 6.20 -15.84 6.47
C GLY A 160 5.69 -16.63 5.26
N LYS A 161 4.38 -16.60 4.97
CA LYS A 161 3.82 -17.06 3.69
C LYS A 161 4.06 -16.00 2.63
N ILE A 162 5.24 -16.05 2.01
CA ILE A 162 5.50 -15.32 0.78
C ILE A 162 4.69 -16.03 -0.32
N LEU A 163 3.65 -15.37 -0.83
CA LEU A 163 2.96 -15.77 -2.07
C LEU A 163 3.90 -15.59 -3.27
#